data_AF-A0A2V8WKS3-F1
#
_entry.id   AF-A0A2V8WKS3-F1
#
_cell.length_a   1.000
_cell.length_b   1.000
_cell.length_c   1.000
_cell.angle_alpha   90.00
_cell.angle_beta   90.00
_cell.angle_gamma   90.00
#
_symmetry.space_group_name_H-M   'P 1'
#
loop_
_entity.id
_entity.type
_entity.pdbx_description
1 polymer ?
#
loop_
_entity_poly.entity_id
_entity_poly.type
_entity_poly.pdbx_seq_one_letter_code
_entity_poly.pdbx_strand_id
1 'polypeptide(L)'
;MVAAPSLPGTSYQSDTVEQILFSFYNSELYLMSVTYDQTATKGLTEEDMVKSISAKYGPATIVAVEIDAAKNNAYVMRQKPVASWEDAQYSFNLARSSFTDHLGLIIYSKRVNALADLAIAEAVRIEEQEGPNREAERQKKQTDDLEAARQKNRKIFRP
;
A
#
# COMPACT_ATOMS: atom_id res chain seq x y z
N MET A 1 -16.39 -33.77 5.66
CA MET A 1 -15.38 -32.91 5.02
C MET A 1 -15.84 -32.72 3.58
N VAL A 2 -16.47 -31.60 3.27
CA VAL A 2 -17.07 -31.36 1.93
C VAL A 2 -16.05 -30.59 1.11
N ALA A 3 -15.60 -31.19 0.01
CA ALA A 3 -14.69 -30.56 -0.93
C ALA A 3 -15.41 -29.43 -1.68
N ALA A 4 -14.77 -28.27 -1.78
CA ALA A 4 -15.25 -27.16 -2.59
C ALA A 4 -15.14 -27.51 -4.09
N PRO A 5 -16.09 -27.07 -4.93
CA PRO A 5 -16.04 -27.33 -6.36
C PRO A 5 -14.95 -26.49 -7.02
N SER A 6 -14.01 -27.13 -7.71
CA SER A 6 -13.04 -26.47 -8.57
C SER A 6 -13.68 -26.15 -9.93
N LEU A 7 -13.71 -24.88 -10.29
CA LEU A 7 -14.04 -24.44 -11.65
C LEU A 7 -12.84 -24.74 -12.56
N PRO A 8 -13.04 -25.36 -13.75
CA PRO A 8 -11.99 -25.47 -14.74
C PRO A 8 -11.82 -24.11 -15.43
N GLY A 9 -11.08 -23.21 -14.77
CA GLY A 9 -10.47 -22.06 -15.41
C GLY A 9 -9.03 -22.41 -15.71
N THR A 10 -8.53 -22.01 -16.88
CA THR A 10 -7.09 -21.97 -17.16
C THR A 10 -6.37 -21.43 -15.93
N SER A 11 -5.53 -22.25 -15.28
CA SER A 11 -4.61 -21.75 -14.28
C SER A 11 -3.69 -20.79 -15.01
N TYR A 12 -3.96 -19.49 -14.93
CA TYR A 12 -2.91 -18.50 -15.05
C TYR A 12 -2.01 -18.77 -13.85
N GLN A 13 -1.11 -19.74 -14.00
CA GLN A 13 0.05 -19.86 -13.15
C GLN A 13 0.81 -18.56 -13.35
N SER A 14 0.51 -17.59 -12.51
CA SER A 14 1.29 -16.38 -12.39
C SER A 14 2.55 -16.74 -11.62
N ASP A 15 3.32 -17.71 -12.14
CA ASP A 15 4.57 -18.21 -11.53
C ASP A 15 5.59 -17.09 -11.34
N THR A 16 5.34 -15.92 -11.95
CA THR A 16 6.16 -14.72 -11.86
C THR A 16 5.71 -13.73 -10.79
N VAL A 17 4.54 -13.89 -10.15
CA VAL A 17 4.03 -12.92 -9.15
C VAL A 17 3.97 -13.56 -7.77
N GLU A 18 4.65 -12.93 -6.82
CA GLU A 18 4.65 -13.33 -5.42
C GLU A 18 3.42 -12.76 -4.68
N GLN A 19 3.13 -11.48 -4.89
CA GLN A 19 2.06 -10.80 -4.17
C GLN A 19 1.38 -9.72 -5.02
N ILE A 20 0.07 -9.56 -4.82
CA ILE A 20 -0.68 -8.40 -5.30
C ILE A 20 -1.43 -7.76 -4.12
N LEU A 21 -1.26 -6.46 -3.93
CA LEU A 21 -2.01 -5.64 -2.99
C LEU A 21 -2.93 -4.69 -3.75
N PHE A 22 -4.21 -4.69 -3.39
CA PHE A 22 -5.21 -3.76 -3.93
C PHE A 22 -5.61 -2.75 -2.86
N SER A 23 -5.60 -1.47 -3.22
CA SER A 23 -5.97 -0.37 -2.33
C SER A 23 -7.15 0.41 -2.90
N PHE A 24 -8.17 0.59 -2.07
CA PHE A 24 -9.44 1.16 -2.47
C PHE A 24 -9.74 2.43 -1.68
N TYR A 25 -10.39 3.39 -2.35
CA TYR A 25 -10.93 4.59 -1.73
C TYR A 25 -12.37 4.76 -2.24
N ASN A 26 -13.33 4.89 -1.33
CA ASN A 26 -14.76 4.95 -1.67
C ASN A 26 -15.22 3.83 -2.63
N SER A 27 -14.76 2.60 -2.38
CA SER A 27 -15.03 1.41 -3.21
C SER A 27 -14.44 1.45 -4.64
N GLU A 28 -13.66 2.47 -4.99
CA GLU A 28 -12.92 2.55 -6.25
C GLU A 28 -11.47 2.10 -6.04
N LEU A 29 -10.95 1.24 -6.92
CA LEU A 29 -9.54 0.83 -6.91
C LEU A 29 -8.69 2.02 -7.35
N TYR A 30 -7.82 2.50 -6.45
CA TYR A 30 -6.94 3.62 -6.77
C TYR A 30 -5.49 3.18 -6.99
N LEU A 31 -5.07 2.08 -6.37
CA LEU A 31 -3.70 1.58 -6.43
C LEU A 31 -3.68 0.05 -6.40
N MET A 32 -2.83 -0.53 -7.23
CA MET A 32 -2.45 -1.94 -7.23
C MET A 32 -0.92 -2.02 -7.16
N SER A 33 -0.39 -2.74 -6.17
CA SER A 33 1.04 -3.03 -6.05
C SER A 33 1.26 -4.51 -6.35
N VAL A 34 2.13 -4.81 -7.30
CA VAL A 34 2.50 -6.18 -7.70
C VAL A 34 3.96 -6.39 -7.35
N THR A 35 4.24 -7.42 -6.57
CA THR A 35 5.60 -7.90 -6.28
C THR A 35 5.85 -9.14 -7.12
N TYR A 36 6.89 -9.12 -7.95
CA TYR A 36 7.28 -10.30 -8.73
C TYR A 36 8.07 -11.29 -7.87
N ASP A 37 7.87 -12.58 -8.14
CA ASP A 37 8.64 -13.66 -7.51
C ASP A 37 10.12 -13.57 -7.91
N GLN A 38 10.99 -13.52 -6.91
CA GLN A 38 12.42 -13.35 -7.11
C GLN A 38 13.07 -14.50 -7.89
N THR A 39 12.58 -15.73 -7.71
CA THR A 39 13.10 -16.91 -8.42
C THR A 39 12.74 -16.84 -9.89
N ALA A 40 11.51 -16.43 -10.19
CA ALA A 40 11.01 -16.28 -11.55
C ALA A 40 11.64 -15.11 -12.31
N THR A 41 12.04 -14.04 -11.62
CA THR A 41 12.77 -12.91 -12.24
C THR A 41 14.28 -13.03 -12.15
N LYS A 42 14.81 -14.16 -11.67
CA LYS A 42 16.25 -14.34 -11.47
C LYS A 42 17.01 -14.24 -12.80
N GLY A 43 18.00 -13.35 -12.83
CA GLY A 43 18.84 -13.13 -14.02
C GLY A 43 18.24 -12.18 -15.04
N LEU A 44 16.99 -11.72 -14.87
CA LEU A 44 16.42 -10.66 -15.68
C LEU A 44 16.99 -9.30 -15.25
N THR A 45 17.34 -8.49 -16.24
CA THR A 45 17.77 -7.10 -16.01
C THR A 45 16.57 -6.15 -15.99
N GLU A 46 16.80 -4.92 -15.53
CA GLU A 46 15.81 -3.84 -15.65
C GLU A 46 15.40 -3.63 -17.12
N GLU A 47 16.33 -3.75 -18.07
CA GLU A 47 16.06 -3.64 -19.51
C GLU A 47 15.18 -4.78 -20.02
N ASP A 48 15.43 -6.02 -19.59
CA ASP A 48 14.60 -7.18 -19.97
C ASP A 48 13.16 -7.01 -19.49
N MET A 49 12.98 -6.47 -18.28
CA MET A 49 11.67 -6.19 -17.70
C MET A 49 10.96 -5.05 -18.45
N VAL A 50 11.66 -3.95 -18.72
CA VAL A 50 11.12 -2.83 -19.51
C VAL A 50 10.71 -3.30 -20.90
N LYS A 51 11.53 -4.09 -21.58
CA LYS A 51 11.23 -4.65 -22.89
C LYS A 51 9.98 -5.54 -22.85
N SER A 52 9.88 -6.41 -21.86
CA SER A 52 8.75 -7.33 -21.69
C SER A 52 7.44 -6.59 -21.43
N ILE A 53 7.45 -5.57 -20.58
CA ILE A 53 6.28 -4.74 -20.28
C ILE A 53 5.92 -3.87 -21.49
N SER A 54 6.92 -3.32 -22.18
CA SER A 54 6.70 -2.47 -23.37
C SER A 54 6.10 -3.24 -24.54
N ALA A 55 6.36 -4.54 -24.65
CA ALA A 55 5.70 -5.39 -25.63
C ALA A 55 4.16 -5.43 -25.48
N LYS A 56 3.65 -5.15 -24.26
CA LYS A 56 2.22 -5.10 -23.95
C LYS A 56 1.64 -3.70 -23.96
N TYR A 57 2.34 -2.73 -23.39
CA TYR A 57 1.80 -1.37 -23.16
C TYR A 57 2.37 -0.31 -24.10
N GLY A 58 3.23 -0.70 -25.05
CA GLY A 58 3.96 0.23 -25.91
C GLY A 58 5.24 0.76 -25.24
N PRO A 59 5.96 1.68 -25.90
CA PRO A 59 7.19 2.24 -25.34
C PRO A 59 6.95 2.95 -24.01
N ALA A 60 7.91 2.85 -23.09
CA ALA A 60 7.86 3.57 -21.83
C ALA A 60 7.79 5.08 -22.07
N THR A 61 6.91 5.75 -21.34
CA THR A 61 6.75 7.22 -21.37
C THR A 61 7.91 7.91 -20.67
N ILE A 62 8.42 7.32 -19.59
CA ILE A 62 9.53 7.85 -18.79
C ILE A 62 10.46 6.70 -18.41
N VAL A 63 11.77 6.92 -18.52
CA VAL A 63 12.81 5.99 -18.05
C VAL A 63 13.59 6.68 -16.94
N ALA A 64 13.96 5.96 -15.88
CA ALA A 64 14.44 6.50 -14.61
C ALA A 64 15.69 7.42 -14.65
N VAL A 65 16.34 7.56 -15.80
CA VAL A 65 17.37 8.60 -16.01
C VAL A 65 16.80 10.02 -15.81
N GLU A 66 15.47 10.21 -15.88
CA GLU A 66 14.83 11.54 -15.87
C GLU A 66 13.87 11.84 -14.69
N ILE A 67 13.76 10.98 -13.67
CA ILE A 67 12.79 11.21 -12.57
C ILE A 67 13.47 11.79 -11.33
N ASP A 68 13.31 13.10 -11.13
CA ASP A 68 13.49 13.75 -9.82
C ASP A 68 12.37 13.28 -8.86
N ALA A 69 12.76 12.60 -7.79
CA ALA A 69 11.89 11.90 -6.84
C ALA A 69 11.10 12.83 -5.89
N ALA A 70 10.39 13.83 -6.41
CA ALA A 70 9.88 14.92 -5.57
C ALA A 70 8.38 14.87 -5.22
N LYS A 71 7.57 13.91 -5.68
CA LYS A 71 6.11 13.96 -5.43
C LYS A 71 5.40 12.62 -5.33
N ASN A 72 5.82 11.67 -4.49
CA ASN A 72 4.97 10.49 -4.23
C ASN A 72 5.11 9.94 -2.81
N ASN A 73 3.99 9.43 -2.30
CA ASN A 73 3.71 8.83 -1.00
C ASN A 73 4.90 8.08 -0.33
N ALA A 74 4.96 8.08 1.00
CA ALA A 74 5.97 7.40 1.82
C ALA A 74 6.17 5.89 1.50
N TYR A 75 5.21 5.24 0.83
CA TYR A 75 5.37 3.87 0.29
C TYR A 75 6.21 3.81 -1.00
N VAL A 76 6.11 4.82 -1.87
CA VAL A 76 6.87 4.95 -3.13
C VAL A 76 8.29 5.48 -2.89
N MET A 77 8.51 6.23 -1.81
CA MET A 77 9.82 6.73 -1.36
C MET A 77 10.84 5.62 -1.02
N ARG A 78 10.44 4.35 -1.08
CA ARG A 78 11.27 3.16 -0.83
C ARG A 78 11.59 2.37 -2.09
N GLN A 79 11.26 2.92 -3.26
CA GLN A 79 11.45 2.23 -4.53
C GLN A 79 12.28 3.10 -5.48
N LYS A 80 13.29 2.48 -6.10
CA LYS A 80 14.05 3.06 -7.19
C LYS A 80 13.21 2.95 -8.48
N PRO A 81 12.79 4.06 -9.11
CA PRO A 81 12.05 3.98 -10.36
C PRO A 81 12.91 3.31 -11.43
N VAL A 82 12.27 2.58 -12.35
CA VAL A 82 12.93 1.97 -13.52
C VAL A 82 12.35 2.54 -14.80
N ALA A 83 11.02 2.41 -14.96
CA ALA A 83 10.30 2.97 -16.10
C ALA A 83 8.82 3.14 -15.78
N SER A 84 8.17 4.05 -16.51
CA SER A 84 6.73 4.31 -16.38
C SER A 84 6.04 4.32 -17.75
N TRP A 85 4.83 3.79 -17.79
CA TRP A 85 3.90 3.87 -18.91
C TRP A 85 2.65 4.58 -18.43
N GLU A 86 2.30 5.68 -19.08
CA GLU A 86 1.21 6.53 -18.62
C GLU A 86 0.27 6.95 -19.73
N ASP A 87 -1.00 7.10 -19.35
CA ASP A 87 -2.00 7.80 -20.14
C ASP A 87 -2.64 8.93 -19.29
N ALA A 88 -3.77 9.47 -19.77
CA ALA A 88 -4.49 10.55 -19.08
C ALA A 88 -5.11 10.11 -17.73
N GLN A 89 -5.38 8.82 -17.55
CA GLN A 89 -6.16 8.28 -16.43
C GLN A 89 -5.34 7.35 -15.52
N TYR A 90 -4.34 6.66 -16.05
CA TYR A 90 -3.60 5.60 -15.38
C TYR A 90 -2.09 5.78 -15.52
N SER A 91 -1.36 5.19 -14.57
CA SER A 91 0.09 5.08 -14.59
C SER A 91 0.50 3.68 -14.15
N PHE A 92 1.44 3.09 -14.88
CA PHE A 92 2.07 1.81 -14.59
C PHE A 92 3.56 2.07 -14.39
N ASN A 93 4.09 1.76 -13.21
CA ASN A 93 5.45 2.12 -12.83
C ASN A 93 6.20 0.87 -12.42
N LEU A 94 7.20 0.49 -13.21
CA LEU A 94 8.16 -0.51 -12.82
C LEU A 94 9.15 0.16 -11.88
N ALA A 95 9.34 -0.44 -10.72
CA ALA A 95 10.26 0.04 -9.72
C ALA A 95 10.92 -1.11 -8.96
N ARG A 96 12.08 -0.82 -8.38
CA ARG A 96 12.88 -1.77 -7.63
C ARG A 96 12.89 -1.37 -6.17
N SER A 97 12.46 -2.29 -5.30
CA SER A 97 12.49 -2.09 -3.85
C SER A 97 13.92 -1.85 -3.37
N SER A 98 14.18 -0.75 -2.65
CA SER A 98 15.50 -0.49 -2.07
C SER A 98 15.84 -1.42 -0.89
N PHE A 99 14.86 -2.15 -0.37
CA PHE A 99 15.01 -3.00 0.82
C PHE A 99 15.17 -4.49 0.47
N THR A 100 14.36 -4.97 -0.47
CA THR A 100 14.34 -6.39 -0.87
C THR A 100 15.05 -6.62 -2.19
N ASP A 101 15.41 -5.55 -2.89
CA ASP A 101 15.99 -5.59 -4.24
C ASP A 101 15.07 -6.25 -5.29
N HIS A 102 13.81 -6.48 -4.93
CA HIS A 102 12.79 -7.07 -5.80
C HIS A 102 12.24 -6.03 -6.77
N LEU A 103 11.93 -6.49 -7.99
CA LEU A 103 11.20 -5.70 -8.96
C LEU A 103 9.70 -5.84 -8.74
N GLY A 104 8.98 -4.74 -8.88
CA GLY A 104 7.54 -4.70 -8.75
C GLY A 104 6.91 -3.67 -9.67
N LEU A 105 5.60 -3.83 -9.87
CA LEU A 105 4.79 -2.94 -10.69
C LEU A 105 3.78 -2.22 -9.81
N ILE A 106 3.81 -0.88 -9.83
CA ILE A 106 2.85 -0.02 -9.16
C ILE A 106 1.91 0.56 -10.21
N ILE A 107 0.62 0.27 -10.07
CA ILE A 107 -0.42 0.72 -11.00
C ILE A 107 -1.41 1.58 -10.25
N TYR A 108 -1.67 2.80 -10.68
CA TYR A 108 -2.67 3.64 -10.03
C TYR A 108 -3.55 4.43 -11.00
N SER A 109 -4.78 4.68 -10.58
CA SER A 109 -5.68 5.63 -11.23
C SER A 109 -5.35 7.03 -10.73
N LYS A 110 -4.93 7.93 -11.62
CA LYS A 110 -4.44 9.27 -11.26
C LYS A 110 -5.46 10.07 -10.46
N ARG A 111 -6.72 10.10 -10.93
CA ARG A 111 -7.81 10.85 -10.27
C ARG A 111 -8.14 10.29 -8.90
N VAL A 112 -8.37 8.97 -8.80
CA VAL A 112 -8.81 8.34 -7.54
C VAL A 112 -7.67 8.34 -6.53
N ASN A 113 -6.42 8.15 -6.97
CA ASN A 113 -5.24 8.23 -6.12
C ASN A 113 -5.11 9.63 -5.50
N ALA A 114 -5.31 10.70 -6.29
CA ALA A 114 -5.27 12.06 -5.75
C ALA A 114 -6.35 12.31 -4.68
N LEU A 115 -7.55 11.73 -4.83
CA LEU A 115 -8.60 11.82 -3.81
C LEU A 115 -8.23 11.03 -2.55
N ALA A 116 -7.65 9.84 -2.70
CA ALA A 116 -7.18 9.03 -1.59
C ALA A 116 -6.06 9.76 -0.82
N ASP A 117 -5.10 10.37 -1.51
CA ASP A 117 -4.01 11.13 -0.90
C ASP A 117 -4.53 12.35 -0.11
N LEU A 118 -5.52 13.07 -0.63
CA LEU A 118 -6.18 14.16 0.09
C LEU A 118 -6.87 13.67 1.37
N ALA A 119 -7.57 12.53 1.30
CA ALA A 119 -8.23 11.95 2.47
C ALA A 119 -7.23 11.49 3.54
N ILE A 120 -6.10 10.92 3.13
CA ILE A 120 -5.00 10.53 4.04
C ILE A 120 -4.42 11.77 4.72
N ALA A 121 -4.13 12.83 3.96
CA ALA A 121 -3.61 14.08 4.52
C ALA A 121 -4.57 14.72 5.53
N GLU A 122 -5.87 14.69 5.22
CA GLU A 122 -6.90 15.21 6.13
C GLU A 122 -7.03 14.37 7.40
N ALA A 123 -6.95 13.04 7.30
CA ALA A 123 -6.96 12.16 8.47
C ALA A 123 -5.77 12.43 9.39
N VAL A 124 -4.57 12.67 8.83
CA VAL A 124 -3.38 13.06 9.61
C VAL A 124 -3.62 14.39 10.32
N ARG A 125 -4.14 15.39 9.60
CA ARG A 125 -4.45 16.71 10.18
C ARG A 125 -5.45 16.61 11.33
N ILE A 126 -6.48 15.78 11.20
CA ILE A 126 -7.48 15.54 12.25
C ILE A 126 -6.82 14.88 13.46
N GLU A 127 -5.98 13.86 13.24
CA GLU A 127 -5.28 13.18 14.33
C GLU A 127 -4.34 14.12 15.09
N GLU A 128 -3.63 15.00 14.39
CA GLU A 128 -2.78 16.01 15.02
C GLU A 128 -3.58 17.01 15.89
N GLN A 129 -4.79 17.35 15.47
CA GLN A 129 -5.65 18.31 16.19
C GLN A 129 -6.42 17.67 17.34
N GLU A 130 -6.99 16.48 17.13
CA GLU A 130 -7.87 15.83 18.08
C GLU A 130 -7.15 14.81 18.98
N GLY A 131 -6.05 14.22 18.51
CA GLY A 131 -5.30 13.17 19.20
C GLY A 131 -4.92 13.55 20.63
N PRO A 132 -4.37 14.75 20.90
CA PRO A 132 -4.01 15.16 22.26
C PRO A 132 -5.22 15.21 23.21
N ASN A 133 -6.34 15.78 22.77
CA ASN A 133 -7.54 15.90 23.60
C ASN A 133 -8.19 14.53 23.83
N ARG A 134 -8.26 13.71 22.79
CA ARG A 134 -8.79 12.35 22.85
C ARG A 134 -8.00 11.48 23.82
N GLU A 135 -6.68 11.60 23.81
CA GLU A 135 -5.80 10.89 24.74
C GLU A 135 -5.94 11.41 26.18
N ALA A 136 -6.04 12.72 26.38
CA ALA A 136 -6.28 13.30 27.70
C ALA A 136 -7.62 12.84 28.31
N GLU A 137 -8.69 12.81 27.51
CA GLU A 137 -9.99 12.29 27.94
C GLU A 137 -9.93 10.80 28.28
N ARG A 138 -9.19 10.00 27.49
CA ARG A 138 -8.97 8.57 27.75
C ARG A 138 -8.27 8.38 29.10
N GLN A 139 -7.22 9.15 29.40
CA GLN A 139 -6.48 9.07 30.65
C GLN A 139 -7.33 9.50 31.86
N LYS A 140 -8.10 10.58 31.72
CA LYS A 140 -9.02 11.03 32.77
C LYS A 140 -10.05 9.95 33.09
N LYS A 141 -10.69 9.38 32.08
CA LYS A 141 -11.65 8.29 32.26
C LYS A 141 -11.04 7.08 32.98
N GLN A 142 -9.83 6.67 32.60
CA GLN A 142 -9.14 5.56 33.28
C GLN A 142 -8.87 5.85 34.76
N THR A 143 -8.52 7.10 35.09
CA THR A 143 -8.28 7.52 36.47
C THR A 143 -9.57 7.52 37.28
N ASP A 144 -10.65 8.06 36.71
CA ASP A 144 -11.98 8.09 37.34
C ASP A 144 -12.51 6.67 37.57
N ASP A 145 -12.36 5.77 36.59
CA ASP A 145 -12.76 4.36 36.70
C ASP A 145 -11.95 3.61 37.78
N LEU A 146 -10.63 3.86 37.87
CA LEU A 146 -9.77 3.28 38.91
C LEU A 146 -10.17 3.75 40.31
N GLU A 147 -10.45 5.05 40.49
CA GLU A 147 -10.86 5.59 41.78
C GLU A 147 -12.25 5.07 42.18
N ALA A 148 -13.19 4.95 41.22
CA ALA A 148 -14.49 4.33 41.46
C ALA A 148 -14.35 2.86 41.92
N ALA A 149 -13.49 2.08 41.24
CA ALA A 149 -13.21 0.70 41.62
C ALA A 149 -12.56 0.61 43.01
N ARG A 150 -11.61 1.49 43.31
CA ARG A 150 -10.97 1.58 44.63
C ARG A 150 -11.98 1.87 45.74
N GLN A 151 -12.88 2.84 45.54
CA GLN A 151 -13.92 3.18 46.52
C GLN A 151 -14.88 2.02 46.77
N LYS A 152 -15.28 1.29 45.72
CA LYS A 152 -16.11 0.09 45.84
C LYS A 152 -15.39 -1.00 46.64
N ASN A 153 -14.13 -1.28 46.30
CA ASN A 153 -13.35 -2.33 46.94
C ASN A 153 -13.05 -2.03 48.41
N ARG A 154 -12.79 -0.77 48.77
CA ARG A 154 -12.61 -0.34 50.17
C ARG A 154 -13.79 -0.69 51.08
N LYS A 155 -15.02 -0.72 50.55
CA LYS A 155 -16.23 -1.04 51.33
C LYS A 155 -16.43 -2.54 51.56
N ILE A 156 -15.87 -3.37 50.67
CA ILE A 156 -16.12 -4.82 50.64
C ILE A 156 -14.93 -5.61 51.20
N PHE A 157 -13.72 -5.08 51.04
CA PHE A 157 -12.50 -5.73 51.50
C PHE A 157 -12.47 -5.83 53.03
N ARG A 158 -12.39 -7.06 53.54
CA ARG A 158 -12.11 -7.37 54.95
C ARG A 158 -10.88 -8.29 54.98
N PRO A 159 -9.89 -8.03 55.85
CA PRO A 159 -8.68 -8.85 55.97
C PRO A 159 -8.99 -10.30 56.36
#